data_AF-I0I7G1-F1
#
_entry.id   AF-I0I7G1-F1
#
_cell.length_a   1.000
_cell.length_b   1.000
_cell.length_c   1.000
_cell.angle_alpha   90.00
_cell.angle_beta   90.00
_cell.angle_gamma   90.00
#
_symmetry.space_group_name_H-M   'P 1'
#
loop_
_entity.id
_entity.type
_entity.pdbx_description
1 polymer ?
#
loop_
_entity_poly.entity_id
_entity_poly.type
_entity_poly.pdbx_seq_one_letter_code
_entity_poly.pdbx_strand_id
1 'polypeptide(L)'
;MIRNVQARIPTAYGTFFLYDYTDQRNGKEHLALVMGDVAGCENVLVRVHSECMTGDTFRSLRCDCGEQLHMAMERIAMAKRGVLIYLRQEGRGIGLIDKLRAYNLQDKGYDTVEANLLLGHQADEREYWAAAAILEDLGVRSVHLLTNNPAKIEALRSYNILINERVPLQPTIHAENATYLRAKVARMRHLLQLPPAPPAPIGGSLTEDLHRCLSLLQERIARHSAHTPTPHVTLAYAQSLDGSLTATPGTPLALSGAVSMTLTHALRALHDAILVGVGTVLADDPRLTVRLIPGRDPQPVVLDSALRTPPTARLFDHPRKPWLLTTARSDESVRRRLSERGAEIILLPADATGRVSLPAALDAMKARGVRSVMVEGGVQVLESFVAAHLAHYAVITLAPRLVGGLHAFHANTNGALPHLAHVAYTQAGDDLIVWGEPIWTPAPDKMSETVHP
;
A
#
# COMPACT_ATOMS: atom_id res chain seq x y z
N MET A 1 4.85 -34.77 -27.22
CA MET A 1 5.89 -33.72 -27.22
C MET A 1 6.90 -34.07 -28.28
N ILE A 2 7.32 -33.12 -29.10
CA ILE A 2 8.43 -33.31 -30.06
C ILE A 2 9.59 -32.42 -29.62
N ARG A 3 10.78 -33.01 -29.45
CA ARG A 3 12.04 -32.29 -29.28
C ARG A 3 12.55 -31.86 -30.67
N ASN A 4 12.65 -30.56 -30.94
CA ASN A 4 13.00 -30.07 -32.28
C ASN A 4 14.49 -29.80 -32.44
N VAL A 5 15.03 -28.93 -31.58
CA VAL A 5 16.41 -28.44 -31.67
C VAL A 5 17.03 -28.28 -30.29
N GLN A 6 18.35 -28.29 -30.24
CA GLN A 6 19.10 -27.95 -29.04
C GLN A 6 20.23 -26.96 -29.35
N ALA A 7 20.56 -26.09 -28.40
CA ALA A 7 21.67 -25.14 -28.51
C ALA A 7 22.42 -25.01 -27.18
N ARG A 8 23.74 -24.79 -27.26
CA ARG A 8 24.55 -24.47 -26.09
C ARG A 8 24.28 -23.03 -25.66
N ILE A 9 23.86 -22.82 -24.41
CA ILE A 9 23.57 -21.52 -23.82
C ILE A 9 24.51 -21.26 -22.64
N PRO A 10 25.59 -20.46 -22.83
CA PRO A 10 26.36 -19.95 -21.71
C PRO A 10 25.53 -18.90 -20.94
N THR A 11 25.48 -19.04 -19.61
CA THR A 11 24.78 -18.12 -18.70
C THR A 11 25.72 -17.67 -17.59
N ALA A 12 25.31 -16.67 -16.81
CA ALA A 12 26.05 -16.25 -15.62
C ALA A 12 26.22 -17.37 -14.56
N TYR A 13 25.36 -18.40 -14.57
CA TYR A 13 25.41 -19.51 -13.62
C TYR A 13 26.25 -20.70 -14.13
N GLY A 14 26.47 -20.79 -15.44
CA GLY A 14 27.11 -21.93 -16.08
C GLY A 14 26.63 -22.17 -17.49
N THR A 15 27.15 -23.21 -18.14
CA THR A 15 26.75 -23.60 -19.48
C THR A 15 25.64 -24.65 -19.43
N PHE A 16 24.51 -24.35 -20.06
CA PHE A 16 23.39 -25.26 -20.24
C PHE A 16 23.23 -25.64 -21.72
N PHE A 17 22.51 -26.71 -21.99
CA PHE A 17 21.89 -26.96 -23.29
C PHE A 17 20.41 -26.59 -23.20
N LEU A 18 19.95 -25.73 -24.09
CA LEU A 18 18.55 -25.38 -24.24
C LEU A 18 17.93 -26.27 -25.30
N TYR A 19 16.90 -27.01 -24.93
CA TYR A 19 16.09 -27.87 -25.79
C TYR A 19 14.75 -27.19 -26.05
N ASP A 20 14.34 -27.19 -27.31
CA ASP A 20 12.99 -26.78 -27.70
C ASP A 20 12.06 -27.99 -27.84
N TYR A 21 10.84 -27.84 -27.33
CA TYR A 21 9.79 -28.84 -27.36
C TYR A 21 8.47 -28.25 -27.86
N THR A 22 7.86 -28.84 -28.88
CA THR A 22 6.52 -28.47 -29.32
C THR A 22 5.48 -29.47 -28.82
N ASP A 23 4.43 -28.95 -28.19
CA ASP A 23 3.21 -29.70 -27.92
C ASP A 23 2.38 -29.82 -29.22
N GLN A 24 2.30 -31.03 -29.76
CA GLN A 24 1.59 -31.28 -31.02
C GLN A 24 0.07 -31.05 -30.92
N ARG A 25 -0.49 -30.99 -29.71
CA ARG A 25 -1.94 -30.86 -29.49
C ARG A 25 -2.42 -29.42 -29.71
N ASN A 26 -1.54 -28.44 -29.50
CA ASN A 26 -1.87 -27.02 -29.58
C ASN A 26 -0.79 -26.17 -30.29
N GLY A 27 0.29 -26.79 -30.77
CA GLY A 27 1.43 -26.11 -31.43
C GLY A 27 2.30 -25.29 -30.48
N LYS A 28 2.10 -25.38 -29.17
CA LYS A 28 2.77 -24.53 -28.19
C LYS A 28 4.18 -25.00 -27.91
N GLU A 29 5.12 -24.07 -27.91
CA GLU A 29 6.52 -24.35 -27.60
C GLU A 29 6.79 -24.29 -26.10
N HIS A 30 7.70 -25.13 -25.63
CA HIS A 30 8.20 -25.23 -24.27
C HIS A 30 9.70 -25.46 -24.31
N LEU A 31 10.41 -25.02 -23.28
CA LEU A 31 11.87 -25.07 -23.28
C LEU A 31 12.38 -25.90 -22.10
N ALA A 32 13.53 -26.54 -22.27
CA ALA A 32 14.25 -27.16 -21.17
C ALA A 32 15.73 -26.78 -21.19
N LEU A 33 16.22 -26.15 -20.12
CA LEU A 33 17.64 -25.94 -19.86
C LEU A 33 18.18 -27.14 -19.10
N VAL A 34 19.12 -27.86 -19.70
CA VAL A 34 19.74 -29.06 -19.14
C VAL A 34 21.21 -28.80 -18.87
N MET A 35 21.67 -29.16 -17.68
CA MET A 35 23.09 -29.16 -17.34
C MET A 35 23.54 -30.59 -17.04
N GLY A 36 24.70 -30.96 -17.57
CA GLY A 36 25.28 -32.30 -17.39
C GLY A 36 24.47 -33.40 -18.10
N ASP A 37 24.89 -34.64 -17.90
CA ASP A 37 24.15 -35.81 -18.35
C ASP A 37 23.08 -36.18 -17.31
N VAL A 38 21.83 -36.25 -17.75
CA VAL A 38 20.65 -36.53 -16.92
C VAL A 38 19.95 -37.82 -17.32
N ALA A 39 20.31 -38.43 -18.45
CA ALA A 39 19.66 -39.63 -18.96
C ALA A 39 20.02 -40.83 -18.07
N GLY A 40 19.01 -41.63 -17.72
CA GLY A 40 19.19 -42.76 -16.82
C GLY A 40 19.61 -42.37 -15.40
N CYS A 41 19.55 -41.09 -15.02
CA CYS A 41 19.93 -40.64 -13.69
C CYS A 41 18.73 -40.62 -12.73
N GLU A 42 19.01 -40.86 -11.45
CA GLU A 42 18.08 -40.68 -10.33
C GLU A 42 18.42 -39.39 -9.58
N ASN A 43 17.45 -38.88 -8.82
CA ASN A 43 17.58 -37.71 -7.95
C ASN A 43 18.05 -36.46 -8.70
N VAL A 44 17.68 -36.33 -9.98
CA VAL A 44 18.05 -35.19 -10.81
C VAL A 44 17.39 -33.94 -10.23
N LEU A 45 18.16 -32.86 -10.06
CA LEU A 45 17.61 -31.61 -9.56
C LEU A 45 16.77 -30.97 -10.68
N VAL A 46 15.46 -30.86 -10.46
CA VAL A 46 14.51 -30.40 -11.48
C VAL A 46 13.74 -29.19 -11.00
N ARG A 47 13.62 -28.18 -11.87
CA ARG A 47 12.71 -27.05 -11.70
C ARG A 47 11.70 -27.02 -12.84
N VAL A 48 10.41 -27.16 -12.52
CA VAL A 48 9.32 -26.87 -13.47
C VAL A 48 8.88 -25.42 -13.26
N HIS A 49 9.36 -24.53 -14.13
CA HIS A 49 9.05 -23.10 -14.12
C HIS A 49 7.86 -22.79 -15.02
N SER A 50 6.96 -21.94 -14.51
CA SER A 50 5.86 -21.37 -15.30
C SER A 50 6.30 -19.98 -15.70
N GLU A 51 6.26 -19.69 -17.01
CA GLU A 51 6.63 -18.39 -17.57
C GLU A 51 6.04 -17.22 -16.78
N CYS A 52 6.88 -16.25 -16.49
CA CYS A 52 6.49 -14.98 -15.89
C CYS A 52 7.37 -13.89 -16.48
N MET A 53 7.08 -13.41 -17.69
CA MET A 53 7.90 -12.43 -18.41
C MET A 53 8.23 -11.20 -17.56
N THR A 54 7.27 -10.70 -16.78
CA THR A 54 7.48 -9.56 -15.88
C THR A 54 8.51 -9.86 -14.78
N GLY A 55 8.52 -11.07 -14.23
CA GLY A 55 9.47 -11.48 -13.19
C GLY A 55 10.81 -11.92 -13.78
N ASP A 56 10.77 -12.72 -14.84
CA ASP A 56 11.93 -13.38 -15.44
C ASP A 56 12.78 -12.39 -16.25
N THR A 57 12.16 -11.55 -17.07
CA THR A 57 12.86 -10.60 -17.95
C THR A 57 13.06 -9.24 -17.29
N PHE A 58 12.00 -8.68 -16.69
CA PHE A 58 12.04 -7.31 -16.13
C PHE A 58 12.33 -7.26 -14.62
N ARG A 59 12.58 -8.41 -13.98
CA ARG A 59 12.91 -8.51 -12.55
C ARG A 59 11.87 -7.84 -11.64
N SER A 60 10.59 -7.92 -12.00
CA SER A 60 9.51 -7.35 -11.20
C SER A 60 9.50 -7.95 -9.78
N LEU A 61 9.46 -7.07 -8.79
CA LEU A 61 9.37 -7.42 -7.37
C LEU A 61 7.95 -7.73 -6.89
N ARG A 62 6.93 -7.70 -7.78
CA ARG A 62 5.54 -8.04 -7.42
C ARG A 62 5.32 -9.52 -7.15
N CYS A 63 6.20 -10.38 -7.65
CA CYS A 63 6.14 -11.83 -7.45
C CYS A 63 7.55 -12.38 -7.22
N ASP A 64 7.62 -13.65 -6.81
CA ASP A 64 8.87 -14.38 -6.58
C ASP A 64 9.30 -15.25 -7.78
N CYS A 65 8.62 -15.15 -8.93
CA CYS A 65 8.90 -16.04 -10.06
C CYS A 65 10.32 -15.87 -10.60
N GLY A 66 10.75 -14.63 -10.85
CA GLY A 66 12.08 -14.35 -11.37
C GLY A 66 13.17 -14.83 -10.42
N GLU A 67 13.06 -14.50 -9.13
CA GLU A 67 14.00 -14.97 -8.10
C GLU A 67 14.07 -16.51 -8.07
N GLN A 68 12.92 -17.20 -8.06
CA GLN A 68 12.91 -18.66 -8.09
C GLN A 68 13.55 -19.25 -9.36
N LEU A 69 13.42 -18.60 -10.51
CA LEU A 69 14.09 -19.01 -11.75
C LEU A 69 15.61 -18.99 -11.56
N HIS A 70 16.13 -17.86 -11.06
CA HIS A 70 17.57 -17.67 -10.87
C HIS A 70 18.17 -18.58 -9.80
N MET A 71 17.49 -18.71 -8.64
CA MET A 71 17.91 -19.66 -7.59
C MET A 71 17.94 -21.10 -8.11
N ALA A 72 16.99 -21.49 -8.97
CA ALA A 72 16.97 -22.82 -9.53
C ALA A 72 18.14 -23.04 -10.51
N MET A 73 18.42 -22.07 -11.39
CA MET A 73 19.58 -22.13 -12.30
C MET A 73 20.89 -22.23 -11.53
N GLU A 74 21.05 -21.43 -10.48
CA GLU A 74 22.22 -21.44 -9.60
C GLU A 74 22.40 -22.79 -8.90
N ARG A 75 21.34 -23.34 -8.30
CA ARG A 75 21.42 -24.65 -7.62
C ARG A 75 21.71 -25.80 -8.59
N ILE A 76 21.11 -25.78 -9.78
CA ILE A 76 21.43 -26.75 -10.83
C ILE A 76 22.90 -26.62 -11.25
N ALA A 77 23.40 -25.40 -11.38
CA ALA A 77 24.80 -25.14 -11.68
C ALA A 77 25.75 -25.68 -10.61
N MET A 78 25.44 -25.44 -9.33
CA MET A 78 26.21 -25.96 -8.20
C MET A 78 26.23 -27.50 -8.18
N ALA A 79 25.10 -28.14 -8.50
CA ALA A 79 25.01 -29.59 -8.60
C ALA A 79 25.70 -30.16 -9.86
N LYS A 80 26.02 -29.31 -10.85
CA LYS A 80 26.58 -29.67 -12.17
C LYS A 80 25.73 -30.65 -12.98
N ARG A 81 24.49 -30.90 -12.54
CA ARG A 81 23.54 -31.83 -13.13
C ARG A 81 22.11 -31.42 -12.77
N GLY A 82 21.26 -31.20 -13.76
CA GLY A 82 19.86 -30.86 -13.51
C GLY A 82 19.11 -30.32 -14.72
N VAL A 83 17.81 -30.11 -14.54
CA VAL A 83 16.90 -29.67 -15.60
C VAL A 83 16.02 -28.53 -15.10
N LEU A 84 15.96 -27.44 -15.85
CA LEU A 84 14.96 -26.39 -15.69
C LEU A 84 14.02 -26.41 -16.90
N ILE A 85 12.78 -26.82 -16.68
CA ILE A 85 11.72 -26.83 -17.68
C ILE A 85 10.99 -25.48 -17.60
N TYR A 86 11.00 -24.72 -18.69
CA TYR A 86 10.31 -23.45 -18.83
C TYR A 86 9.04 -23.66 -19.65
N LEU A 87 7.91 -23.80 -18.95
CA LEU A 87 6.61 -23.93 -19.57
C LEU A 87 6.06 -22.53 -19.90
N ARG A 88 5.70 -22.29 -21.17
CA ARG A 88 5.16 -21.02 -21.68
C ARG A 88 3.73 -20.73 -21.22
N GLN A 89 3.49 -20.72 -19.92
CA GLN A 89 2.16 -20.60 -19.30
C GLN A 89 2.06 -19.35 -18.40
N GLU A 90 2.24 -18.20 -19.04
CA GLU A 90 2.12 -16.88 -18.42
C GLU A 90 0.78 -16.67 -17.70
N GLY A 91 0.81 -15.91 -16.61
CA GLY A 91 -0.40 -15.48 -15.91
C GLY A 91 -1.16 -16.60 -15.20
N ARG A 92 -0.54 -17.77 -14.97
CA ARG A 92 -1.23 -19.02 -14.57
C ARG A 92 -2.13 -19.61 -15.65
N GLY A 93 -1.78 -19.41 -16.92
CA GLY A 93 -2.51 -19.96 -18.06
C GLY A 93 -3.31 -18.92 -18.84
N ILE A 94 -3.67 -17.79 -18.21
CA ILE A 94 -4.50 -16.74 -18.83
C ILE A 94 -3.72 -15.85 -19.82
N GLY A 95 -2.40 -15.94 -19.84
CA GLY A 95 -1.55 -15.12 -20.72
C GLY A 95 -1.22 -13.74 -20.16
N LEU A 96 -0.36 -13.02 -20.88
CA LEU A 96 0.22 -11.77 -20.42
C LEU A 96 -0.80 -10.62 -20.33
N ILE A 97 -1.67 -10.48 -21.34
CA ILE A 97 -2.63 -9.38 -21.41
C ILE A 97 -3.58 -9.44 -20.21
N ASP A 98 -4.18 -10.60 -19.96
CA ASP A 98 -5.13 -10.77 -18.85
C ASP A 98 -4.45 -10.73 -17.49
N LYS A 99 -3.19 -11.17 -17.39
CA LYS A 99 -2.37 -10.92 -16.20
C LYS A 99 -2.21 -9.44 -15.89
N LEU A 100 -1.91 -8.61 -16.90
CA LEU A 100 -1.77 -7.16 -16.72
C LEU A 100 -3.12 -6.51 -16.37
N ARG A 101 -4.23 -6.99 -16.95
CA ARG A 101 -5.58 -6.56 -16.54
C ARG A 101 -5.87 -6.93 -15.08
N ALA A 102 -5.50 -8.14 -14.66
CA ALA A 102 -5.65 -8.56 -13.27
C ALA A 102 -4.80 -7.69 -12.33
N TYR A 103 -3.60 -7.28 -12.73
CA TYR A 103 -2.79 -6.30 -11.97
C TYR A 103 -3.48 -4.96 -11.85
N ASN A 104 -4.07 -4.42 -12.92
CA ASN A 104 -4.78 -3.15 -12.86
C ASN A 104 -6.02 -3.20 -11.94
N LEU A 105 -6.67 -4.36 -11.83
CA LEU A 105 -7.76 -4.58 -10.87
C LEU A 105 -7.21 -4.69 -9.43
N GLN A 106 -6.09 -5.37 -9.24
CA GLN A 106 -5.44 -5.45 -7.93
C GLN A 106 -4.98 -4.07 -7.44
N ASP A 107 -4.43 -3.24 -8.32
CA ASP A 107 -4.02 -1.86 -8.01
C ASP A 107 -5.23 -0.97 -7.68
N LYS A 108 -6.44 -1.38 -8.07
CA LYS A 108 -7.73 -0.77 -7.69
C LYS A 108 -8.32 -1.34 -6.39
N GLY A 109 -7.63 -2.30 -5.76
CA GLY A 109 -7.99 -2.87 -4.45
C GLY A 109 -8.73 -4.21 -4.50
N TYR A 110 -8.93 -4.81 -5.67
CA TYR A 110 -9.51 -6.15 -5.77
C TYR A 110 -8.47 -7.22 -5.40
N ASP A 111 -8.88 -8.29 -4.72
CA ASP A 111 -7.94 -9.37 -4.44
C ASP A 111 -7.58 -10.17 -5.72
N THR A 112 -6.51 -10.97 -5.69
CA THR A 112 -6.04 -11.72 -6.87
C THR A 112 -7.08 -12.69 -7.43
N VAL A 113 -7.94 -13.26 -6.59
CA VAL A 113 -8.99 -14.20 -7.00
C VAL A 113 -10.19 -13.44 -7.57
N GLU A 114 -10.62 -12.36 -6.92
CA GLU A 114 -11.67 -11.46 -7.41
C GLU A 114 -11.30 -10.86 -8.77
N ALA A 115 -10.06 -10.38 -8.92
CA ALA A 115 -9.56 -9.85 -10.17
C ALA A 115 -9.63 -10.88 -11.31
N ASN A 116 -9.30 -12.15 -11.04
CA ASN A 116 -9.38 -13.21 -12.05
C ASN A 116 -10.84 -13.59 -12.36
N LEU A 117 -11.70 -13.69 -11.34
CA LEU A 117 -13.12 -13.97 -11.52
C LEU A 117 -13.83 -12.85 -12.31
N LEU A 118 -13.50 -11.59 -12.05
CA LEU A 118 -14.00 -10.43 -12.79
C LEU A 118 -13.59 -10.45 -14.27
N LEU A 119 -12.45 -11.07 -14.58
CA LEU A 119 -11.97 -11.27 -15.94
C LEU A 119 -12.47 -12.58 -16.58
N GLY A 120 -13.25 -13.38 -15.84
CA GLY A 120 -13.84 -14.64 -16.34
C GLY A 120 -12.89 -15.84 -16.31
N HIS A 121 -11.80 -15.79 -15.54
CA HIS A 121 -10.78 -16.85 -15.45
C HIS A 121 -10.86 -17.66 -14.16
N GLN A 122 -10.35 -18.90 -14.19
CA GLN A 122 -10.14 -19.68 -12.97
C GLN A 122 -8.96 -19.14 -12.15
N ALA A 123 -8.86 -19.55 -10.89
CA ALA A 123 -7.75 -19.15 -10.02
C ALA A 123 -6.37 -19.68 -10.50
N ASP A 124 -6.36 -20.82 -11.22
CA ASP A 124 -5.16 -21.45 -11.78
C ASP A 124 -5.54 -22.38 -12.94
N GLU A 125 -5.09 -22.10 -14.17
CA GLU A 125 -5.42 -22.87 -15.39
C GLU A 125 -4.19 -23.63 -15.91
N ARG A 126 -3.20 -23.86 -15.06
CA ARG A 126 -1.94 -24.48 -15.46
C ARG A 126 -2.05 -26.00 -15.52
N GLU A 127 -1.41 -26.55 -16.54
CA GLU A 127 -1.23 -27.99 -16.70
C GLU A 127 0.25 -28.36 -16.68
N TYR A 128 0.57 -29.54 -16.14
CA TYR A 128 1.97 -29.98 -15.94
C TYR A 128 2.34 -31.26 -16.69
N TRP A 129 1.43 -31.82 -17.51
CA TRP A 129 1.72 -33.00 -18.35
C TRP A 129 2.91 -32.75 -19.28
N ALA A 130 3.05 -31.52 -19.79
CA ALA A 130 4.14 -31.11 -20.67
C ALA A 130 5.51 -31.31 -20.02
N ALA A 131 5.63 -30.98 -18.73
CA ALA A 131 6.86 -31.20 -17.99
C ALA A 131 7.13 -32.69 -17.77
N ALA A 132 6.09 -33.50 -17.51
CA ALA A 132 6.25 -34.94 -17.38
C ALA A 132 6.78 -35.57 -18.69
N ALA A 133 6.17 -35.22 -19.82
CA ALA A 133 6.59 -35.70 -21.14
C ALA A 133 8.03 -35.27 -21.49
N ILE A 134 8.44 -34.05 -21.11
CA ILE A 134 9.83 -33.58 -21.30
C ILE A 134 10.80 -34.38 -20.43
N LEU A 135 10.46 -34.67 -19.16
CA LEU A 135 11.33 -35.45 -18.27
C LEU A 135 11.49 -36.90 -18.74
N GLU A 136 10.41 -37.50 -19.25
CA GLU A 136 10.42 -38.83 -19.84
C GLU A 136 11.34 -38.90 -21.07
N ASP A 137 11.21 -37.93 -22.00
CA ASP A 137 12.07 -37.83 -23.18
C ASP A 137 13.54 -37.53 -22.83
N LEU A 138 13.81 -36.83 -21.72
CA LEU A 138 15.15 -36.64 -21.19
C LEU A 138 15.70 -37.89 -20.46
N GLY A 139 14.90 -38.94 -20.27
CA GLY A 139 15.29 -40.19 -19.63
C GLY A 139 15.56 -40.06 -18.13
N VAL A 140 14.95 -39.09 -17.45
CA VAL A 140 15.13 -38.87 -16.00
C VAL A 140 14.34 -39.90 -15.21
N ARG A 141 15.00 -40.71 -14.37
CA ARG A 141 14.36 -41.79 -13.59
C ARG A 141 13.67 -41.30 -12.33
N SER A 142 14.25 -40.31 -11.64
CA SER A 142 13.63 -39.68 -10.48
C SER A 142 14.15 -38.26 -10.26
N VAL A 143 13.38 -37.45 -9.53
CA VAL A 143 13.65 -36.02 -9.38
C VAL A 143 13.73 -35.57 -7.92
N HIS A 144 14.65 -34.66 -7.67
CA HIS A 144 14.63 -33.74 -6.54
C HIS A 144 13.99 -32.43 -7.05
N LEU A 145 12.73 -32.20 -6.70
CA LEU A 145 11.91 -31.15 -7.31
C LEU A 145 12.03 -29.83 -6.54
N LEU A 146 12.57 -28.80 -7.21
CA LEU A 146 12.67 -27.42 -6.74
C LEU A 146 11.32 -26.69 -6.82
N THR A 147 10.48 -26.81 -5.78
CA THR A 147 9.16 -26.20 -5.75
C THR A 147 8.65 -25.87 -4.35
N ASN A 148 7.88 -24.79 -4.27
CA ASN A 148 7.03 -24.46 -3.12
C ASN A 148 5.54 -24.68 -3.39
N ASN A 149 5.17 -25.06 -4.62
CA ASN A 149 3.79 -25.30 -5.00
C ASN A 149 3.48 -26.81 -4.85
N PRO A 150 2.64 -27.24 -3.88
CA PRO A 150 2.28 -28.65 -3.74
C PRO A 150 1.48 -29.19 -4.93
N ALA A 151 0.67 -28.35 -5.59
CA ALA A 151 -0.10 -28.77 -6.76
C ALA A 151 0.82 -29.23 -7.92
N LYS A 152 2.04 -28.67 -8.04
CA LYS A 152 3.04 -29.18 -9.00
C LYS A 152 3.52 -30.59 -8.64
N ILE A 153 3.68 -30.87 -7.34
CA ILE A 153 4.12 -32.18 -6.85
C ILE A 153 3.03 -33.22 -7.13
N GLU A 154 1.79 -32.90 -6.79
CA GLU A 154 0.61 -33.75 -7.01
C GLU A 154 0.42 -34.03 -8.51
N ALA A 155 0.45 -32.99 -9.35
CA ALA A 155 0.27 -33.15 -10.79
C ALA A 155 1.37 -34.00 -11.43
N LEU A 156 2.65 -33.75 -11.12
CA LEU A 156 3.75 -34.54 -11.68
C LEU A 156 3.70 -36.01 -11.22
N ARG A 157 3.32 -36.27 -9.96
CA ARG A 157 3.09 -37.63 -9.47
C ARG A 157 1.94 -38.32 -10.19
N SER A 158 0.86 -37.60 -10.51
CA SER A 158 -0.25 -38.16 -11.28
C SER A 158 0.14 -38.55 -12.71
N TYR A 159 1.23 -37.96 -13.23
CA TYR A 159 1.86 -38.35 -14.49
C TYR A 159 3.04 -39.31 -14.30
N ASN A 160 3.06 -40.08 -13.21
CA ASN A 160 4.06 -41.11 -12.89
C ASN A 160 5.51 -40.62 -12.75
N ILE A 161 5.74 -39.33 -12.51
CA ILE A 161 7.09 -38.83 -12.20
C ILE A 161 7.45 -39.17 -10.75
N LEU A 162 8.54 -39.92 -10.57
CA LEU A 162 9.06 -40.29 -9.26
C LEU A 162 9.76 -39.10 -8.60
N ILE A 163 9.09 -38.46 -7.63
CA ILE A 163 9.63 -37.34 -6.84
C ILE A 163 10.11 -37.88 -5.49
N ASN A 164 11.44 -38.03 -5.35
CA ASN A 164 12.08 -38.55 -4.14
C ASN A 164 12.20 -37.47 -3.05
N GLU A 165 12.44 -36.23 -3.46
CA GLU A 165 12.58 -35.11 -2.53
C GLU A 165 11.94 -33.84 -3.11
N ARG A 166 11.29 -33.05 -2.25
CA ARG A 166 10.93 -31.67 -2.54
C ARG A 166 12.00 -30.75 -1.96
N VAL A 167 12.68 -30.01 -2.82
CA VAL A 167 13.69 -29.02 -2.42
C VAL A 167 13.04 -27.61 -2.38
N PRO A 168 12.98 -26.94 -1.22
CA PRO A 168 12.35 -25.62 -1.09
C PRO A 168 13.17 -24.52 -1.76
N LEU A 169 12.49 -23.51 -2.31
CA LEU A 169 13.10 -22.28 -2.82
C LEU A 169 12.62 -21.09 -2.00
N GLN A 170 13.35 -20.68 -0.97
CA GLN A 170 12.91 -19.58 -0.12
C GLN A 170 13.05 -18.24 -0.86
N PRO A 171 11.96 -17.50 -1.10
CA PRO A 171 12.02 -16.20 -1.75
C PRO A 171 12.43 -15.12 -0.75
N THR A 172 12.99 -14.03 -1.26
CA THR A 172 13.18 -12.81 -0.49
C THR A 172 11.85 -12.08 -0.38
N ILE A 173 11.52 -11.65 0.84
CA ILE A 173 10.28 -10.94 1.13
C ILE A 173 10.54 -9.44 1.07
N HIS A 174 9.73 -8.75 0.28
CA HIS A 174 9.73 -7.30 0.12
C HIS A 174 8.30 -6.78 0.29
N ALA A 175 8.14 -5.49 0.53
CA ALA A 175 6.82 -4.85 0.64
C ALA A 175 5.91 -5.18 -0.57
N GLU A 176 6.48 -5.19 -1.77
CA GLU A 176 5.78 -5.43 -3.05
C GLU A 176 5.27 -6.87 -3.24
N ASN A 177 5.94 -7.89 -2.68
CA ASN A 177 5.53 -9.30 -2.85
C ASN A 177 4.94 -9.93 -1.58
N ALA A 178 5.01 -9.26 -0.42
CA ALA A 178 4.65 -9.87 0.86
C ALA A 178 3.18 -10.33 0.88
N THR A 179 2.26 -9.50 0.39
CA THR A 179 0.83 -9.86 0.28
C THR A 179 0.61 -11.03 -0.68
N TYR A 180 1.28 -11.02 -1.82
CA TYR A 180 1.21 -12.10 -2.81
C TYR A 180 1.74 -13.43 -2.26
N LEU A 181 2.88 -13.43 -1.56
CA LEU A 181 3.48 -14.60 -0.93
C LEU A 181 2.60 -15.16 0.20
N ARG A 182 2.01 -14.27 1.00
CA ARG A 182 1.04 -14.67 2.04
C ARG A 182 -0.21 -15.30 1.42
N ALA A 183 -0.77 -14.72 0.37
CA ALA A 183 -1.90 -15.28 -0.36
C ALA A 183 -1.57 -16.68 -0.92
N LYS A 184 -0.35 -16.90 -1.43
CA LYS A 184 0.12 -18.21 -1.88
C LYS A 184 0.09 -19.26 -0.77
N VAL A 185 0.51 -18.91 0.45
CA VAL A 185 0.46 -19.81 1.60
C VAL A 185 -0.98 -20.05 2.05
N ALA A 186 -1.72 -18.98 2.36
CA ALA A 186 -3.04 -19.06 2.98
C ALA A 186 -4.13 -19.63 2.07
N ARG A 187 -4.12 -19.27 0.78
CA ARG A 187 -5.19 -19.62 -0.17
C ARG A 187 -4.79 -20.69 -1.19
N MET A 188 -3.51 -20.81 -1.50
CA MET A 188 -3.01 -21.73 -2.54
C MET A 188 -2.10 -22.84 -1.99
N ARG A 189 -2.09 -23.02 -0.66
CA ARG A 189 -1.38 -24.10 0.06
C ARG A 189 0.13 -24.16 -0.22
N HIS A 190 0.78 -23.06 -0.63
CA HIS A 190 2.21 -23.08 -0.92
C HIS A 190 3.04 -23.37 0.33
N LEU A 191 4.06 -24.21 0.18
CA LEU A 191 4.98 -24.70 1.22
C LEU A 191 6.14 -23.70 1.43
N LEU A 192 5.81 -22.46 1.77
CA LEU A 192 6.77 -21.40 2.09
C LEU A 192 6.90 -21.23 3.60
N GLN A 193 8.12 -21.00 4.07
CA GLN A 193 8.35 -20.54 5.43
C GLN A 193 8.48 -19.03 5.37
N LEU A 194 7.38 -18.35 5.65
CA LEU A 194 7.40 -16.90 5.83
C LEU A 194 7.73 -16.64 7.30
N PRO A 195 8.48 -15.56 7.63
CA PRO A 195 8.54 -15.07 9.00
C PRO A 195 7.11 -14.93 9.51
N PRO A 196 6.87 -15.17 10.82
CA PRO A 196 5.55 -15.00 11.40
C PRO A 196 5.01 -13.67 10.90
N ALA A 197 3.84 -13.72 10.27
CA ALA A 197 3.17 -12.47 9.94
C ALA A 197 3.14 -11.67 11.25
N PRO A 198 3.50 -10.37 11.26
CA PRO A 198 2.96 -9.53 12.33
C PRO A 198 1.47 -9.85 12.37
N PRO A 199 0.92 -10.19 13.55
CA PRO A 199 -0.34 -10.91 13.71
C PRO A 199 -1.34 -10.37 12.69
N ALA A 200 -1.78 -11.26 11.79
CA ALA A 200 -2.69 -10.86 10.74
C ALA A 200 -3.94 -10.29 11.42
N PRO A 201 -4.29 -9.01 11.19
CA PRO A 201 -5.56 -8.53 11.65
C PRO A 201 -6.62 -9.34 10.90
N ILE A 202 -7.48 -10.00 11.66
CA ILE A 202 -8.63 -10.71 11.14
C ILE A 202 -9.57 -9.61 10.61
N GLY A 203 -9.64 -9.45 9.29
CA GLY A 203 -10.26 -8.28 8.64
C GLY A 203 -9.39 -7.01 8.79
N GLY A 204 -9.87 -5.86 8.33
CA GLY A 204 -9.28 -4.56 8.69
C GLY A 204 -9.42 -4.23 10.18
N SER A 205 -9.13 -5.19 11.06
CA SER A 205 -9.15 -5.04 12.50
C SER A 205 -7.87 -4.34 12.91
N LEU A 206 -8.03 -3.21 13.57
CA LEU A 206 -6.91 -2.56 14.22
C LEU A 206 -6.33 -3.48 15.30
N THR A 207 -5.07 -3.27 15.69
CA THR A 207 -4.53 -3.95 16.88
C THR A 207 -5.31 -3.52 18.13
N GLU A 208 -5.25 -4.26 19.23
CA GLU A 208 -5.92 -3.86 20.48
C GLU A 208 -5.47 -2.47 20.95
N ASP A 209 -4.18 -2.14 20.77
CA ASP A 209 -3.64 -0.83 21.14
C ASP A 209 -4.21 0.30 20.27
N LEU A 210 -4.42 0.05 18.98
CA LEU A 210 -5.07 1.02 18.09
C LEU A 210 -6.57 1.14 18.39
N HIS A 211 -7.26 0.05 18.75
CA HIS A 211 -8.64 0.13 19.25
C HIS A 211 -8.73 0.91 20.56
N ARG A 212 -7.77 0.73 21.47
CA ARG A 212 -7.67 1.50 22.72
C ARG A 212 -7.44 2.98 22.43
N CYS A 213 -6.54 3.30 21.49
CA CYS A 213 -6.30 4.67 21.04
C CYS A 213 -7.59 5.33 20.54
N LEU A 214 -8.34 4.66 19.65
CA LEU A 214 -9.62 5.16 19.14
C LEU A 214 -10.67 5.33 20.23
N SER A 215 -10.77 4.39 21.16
CA SER A 215 -11.73 4.44 22.28
C SER A 215 -11.44 5.63 23.20
N LEU A 216 -10.17 5.82 23.57
CA LEU A 216 -9.74 6.97 24.38
C LEU A 216 -9.98 8.30 23.65
N LEU A 217 -9.73 8.36 22.34
CA LEU A 217 -10.02 9.53 21.53
C LEU A 217 -11.52 9.83 21.47
N GLN A 218 -12.37 8.80 21.34
CA GLN A 218 -13.82 8.94 21.36
C GLN A 218 -14.31 9.54 22.68
N GLU A 219 -13.80 9.07 23.82
CA GLU A 219 -14.13 9.63 25.13
C GLU A 219 -13.68 11.08 25.27
N ARG A 220 -12.52 11.43 24.71
CA ARG A 220 -12.01 12.81 24.69
C ARG A 220 -12.88 13.72 23.85
N ILE A 221 -13.27 13.30 22.66
CA ILE A 221 -14.20 14.02 21.79
C ILE A 221 -15.52 14.27 22.53
N ALA A 222 -16.07 13.26 23.19
CA ALA A 222 -17.31 13.38 23.96
C ALA A 222 -17.17 14.40 25.11
N ARG A 223 -16.08 14.32 25.89
CA ARG A 223 -15.80 15.26 26.98
C ARG A 223 -15.63 16.69 26.49
N HIS A 224 -14.84 16.89 25.44
CA HIS A 224 -14.62 18.21 24.84
C HIS A 224 -15.94 18.81 24.36
N SER A 225 -16.70 18.07 23.53
CA SER A 225 -17.98 18.55 23.00
C SER A 225 -19.02 18.93 24.07
N ALA A 226 -18.92 18.38 25.28
CA ALA A 226 -19.81 18.71 26.39
C ALA A 226 -19.42 20.00 27.14
N HIS A 227 -18.14 20.40 27.09
CA HIS A 227 -17.60 21.49 27.92
C HIS A 227 -17.08 22.69 27.11
N THR A 228 -16.86 22.53 25.80
CA THR A 228 -16.30 23.59 24.97
C THR A 228 -17.26 23.99 23.83
N PRO A 229 -17.27 25.29 23.49
CA PRO A 229 -18.10 25.81 22.41
C PRO A 229 -17.52 25.50 21.01
N THR A 230 -16.33 24.91 20.91
CA THR A 230 -15.66 24.58 19.64
C THR A 230 -15.66 23.07 19.37
N PRO A 231 -15.42 22.62 18.13
CA PRO A 231 -15.21 21.20 17.82
C PRO A 231 -13.85 20.70 18.35
N HIS A 232 -13.80 19.44 18.77
CA HIS A 232 -12.53 18.78 19.09
C HIS A 232 -11.70 18.58 17.81
N VAL A 233 -10.43 19.00 17.82
CA VAL A 233 -9.54 18.95 16.66
C VAL A 233 -8.49 17.87 16.85
N THR A 234 -8.46 16.91 15.93
CA THR A 234 -7.41 15.88 15.87
C THR A 234 -6.54 16.13 14.64
N LEU A 235 -5.24 16.35 14.83
CA LEU A 235 -4.27 16.34 13.74
C LEU A 235 -3.92 14.90 13.40
N ALA A 236 -4.08 14.50 12.13
CA ALA A 236 -3.74 13.17 11.68
C ALA A 236 -2.93 13.25 10.38
N TYR A 237 -1.68 12.79 10.42
CA TYR A 237 -0.79 12.82 9.26
C TYR A 237 0.26 11.72 9.30
N ALA A 238 0.82 11.43 8.13
CA ALA A 238 1.88 10.44 7.96
C ALA A 238 3.15 11.11 7.45
N GLN A 239 4.28 10.85 8.10
CA GLN A 239 5.58 11.35 7.70
C GLN A 239 6.58 10.20 7.55
N SER A 240 7.65 10.45 6.80
CA SER A 240 8.83 9.60 6.76
C SER A 240 9.62 9.69 8.08
N LEU A 241 10.63 8.83 8.25
CA LEU A 241 11.47 8.77 9.45
C LEU A 241 12.26 10.07 9.68
N ASP A 242 12.63 10.75 8.61
CA ASP A 242 13.24 12.09 8.61
C ASP A 242 12.22 13.24 8.66
N GLY A 243 10.93 12.93 8.89
CA GLY A 243 9.88 13.91 9.15
C GLY A 243 9.28 14.57 7.92
N SER A 244 9.51 14.03 6.72
CA SER A 244 8.95 14.55 5.47
C SER A 244 7.55 14.01 5.18
N LEU A 245 6.64 14.90 4.79
CA LEU A 245 5.28 14.54 4.33
C LEU A 245 5.25 14.21 2.82
N THR A 246 6.08 14.87 2.03
CA THR A 246 6.21 14.66 0.59
C THR A 246 7.62 14.95 0.12
N ALA A 247 8.05 14.33 -0.98
CA ALA A 247 9.35 14.60 -1.61
C ALA A 247 9.41 15.98 -2.28
N THR A 248 8.31 16.40 -2.94
CA THR A 248 8.23 17.70 -3.62
C THR A 248 6.86 18.36 -3.40
N PRO A 249 6.79 19.70 -3.32
CA PRO A 249 5.52 20.40 -3.16
C PRO A 249 4.52 19.99 -4.25
N GLY A 250 3.32 19.58 -3.85
CA GLY A 250 2.23 19.26 -4.77
C GLY A 250 2.29 17.87 -5.40
N THR A 251 3.24 17.01 -5.02
CA THR A 251 3.23 15.60 -5.45
C THR A 251 2.74 14.68 -4.33
N PRO A 252 1.85 13.72 -4.65
CA PRO A 252 1.43 12.69 -3.70
C PRO A 252 2.61 11.79 -3.36
N LEU A 253 2.76 11.45 -2.07
CA LEU A 253 3.69 10.42 -1.62
C LEU A 253 2.94 9.41 -0.74
N ALA A 254 2.82 8.18 -1.23
CA ALA A 254 2.29 7.08 -0.44
C ALA A 254 3.33 6.65 0.60
N LEU A 255 3.17 7.13 1.84
CA LEU A 255 4.06 6.83 2.97
C LEU A 255 3.56 5.64 3.80
N SER A 256 2.26 5.61 4.11
CA SER A 256 1.67 4.68 5.08
C SER A 256 1.45 3.27 4.53
N GLY A 257 1.70 2.27 5.37
CA GLY A 257 1.32 0.88 5.16
C GLY A 257 -0.18 0.62 5.37
N ALA A 258 -0.60 -0.63 5.11
CA ALA A 258 -2.01 -1.02 5.10
C ALA A 258 -2.72 -0.85 6.45
N VAL A 259 -2.05 -1.16 7.57
CA VAL A 259 -2.62 -1.02 8.93
C VAL A 259 -2.84 0.45 9.27
N SER A 260 -1.85 1.30 9.00
CA SER A 260 -1.94 2.75 9.20
C SER A 260 -3.01 3.39 8.32
N MET A 261 -3.19 2.93 7.09
CA MET A 261 -4.31 3.36 6.24
C MET A 261 -5.67 2.95 6.81
N THR A 262 -5.76 1.75 7.38
CA THR A 262 -6.97 1.31 8.10
C THR A 262 -7.25 2.20 9.31
N LEU A 263 -6.21 2.59 10.07
CA LEU A 263 -6.33 3.54 11.17
C LEU A 263 -6.81 4.91 10.70
N THR A 264 -6.27 5.46 9.62
CA THR A 264 -6.74 6.72 9.01
C THR A 264 -8.23 6.63 8.68
N HIS A 265 -8.68 5.51 8.09
CA HIS A 265 -10.08 5.30 7.78
C HIS A 265 -10.96 5.15 9.03
N ALA A 266 -10.47 4.56 10.11
CA ALA A 266 -11.17 4.50 11.39
C ALA A 266 -11.25 5.88 12.08
N LEU A 267 -10.19 6.68 12.01
CA LEU A 267 -10.20 8.08 12.47
C LEU A 267 -11.23 8.89 11.68
N ARG A 268 -11.31 8.72 10.34
CA ARG A 268 -12.35 9.36 9.52
C ARG A 268 -13.76 8.98 9.98
N ALA A 269 -14.00 7.70 10.24
CA ALA A 269 -15.32 7.23 10.71
C ALA A 269 -15.70 7.77 12.11
N LEU A 270 -14.68 7.98 12.97
CA LEU A 270 -14.86 8.48 14.32
C LEU A 270 -15.27 9.96 14.35
N HIS A 271 -14.74 10.79 13.44
CA HIS A 271 -14.98 12.23 13.44
C HIS A 271 -16.26 12.62 12.70
N ASP A 272 -16.88 13.74 13.09
CA ASP A 272 -18.06 14.27 12.38
C ASP A 272 -17.66 14.93 11.05
N ALA A 273 -16.44 15.49 10.96
CA ALA A 273 -15.89 16.14 9.78
C ALA A 273 -14.42 15.78 9.52
N ILE A 274 -14.02 15.83 8.26
CA ILE A 274 -12.63 15.77 7.81
C ILE A 274 -12.29 17.09 7.11
N LEU A 275 -11.18 17.70 7.50
CA LEU A 275 -10.71 18.97 6.98
C LEU A 275 -9.36 18.80 6.29
N VAL A 276 -9.26 19.30 5.06
CA VAL A 276 -8.02 19.37 4.29
C VAL A 276 -7.81 20.76 3.71
N GLY A 277 -6.59 21.08 3.30
CA GLY A 277 -6.32 22.28 2.49
C GLY A 277 -6.56 22.03 1.01
N VAL A 278 -6.85 23.08 0.23
CA VAL A 278 -6.93 22.96 -1.24
C VAL A 278 -5.64 22.43 -1.87
N GLY A 279 -4.48 22.64 -1.25
CA GLY A 279 -3.21 22.05 -1.72
C GLY A 279 -3.26 20.52 -1.77
N THR A 280 -3.87 19.88 -0.76
CA THR A 280 -4.09 18.42 -0.73
C THR A 280 -5.09 17.99 -1.81
N VAL A 281 -6.13 18.79 -2.07
CA VAL A 281 -7.08 18.50 -3.16
C VAL A 281 -6.39 18.54 -4.52
N LEU A 282 -5.52 19.53 -4.76
CA LEU A 282 -4.79 19.68 -6.01
C LEU A 282 -3.73 18.58 -6.23
N ALA A 283 -3.08 18.13 -5.16
CA ALA A 283 -2.02 17.12 -5.23
C ALA A 283 -2.57 15.69 -5.30
N ASP A 284 -3.54 15.36 -4.45
CA ASP A 284 -3.95 13.98 -4.19
C ASP A 284 -5.35 13.66 -4.76
N ASP A 285 -6.13 14.70 -5.10
CA ASP A 285 -7.52 14.62 -5.55
C ASP A 285 -8.37 13.62 -4.73
N PRO A 286 -8.45 13.74 -3.40
CA PRO A 286 -9.04 12.71 -2.55
C PRO A 286 -10.57 12.73 -2.60
N ARG A 287 -11.19 11.56 -2.36
CA ARG A 287 -12.64 11.46 -2.12
C ARG A 287 -13.06 11.84 -0.69
N LEU A 288 -12.14 11.73 0.27
CA LEU A 288 -12.38 11.98 1.71
C LEU A 288 -13.42 11.05 2.38
N THR A 289 -13.60 9.83 1.86
CA THR A 289 -14.53 8.81 2.40
C THR A 289 -13.86 7.78 3.32
N VAL A 290 -14.68 6.99 4.02
CA VAL A 290 -14.36 5.77 4.75
C VAL A 290 -14.52 4.56 3.83
N ARG A 291 -13.51 3.68 3.74
CA ARG A 291 -13.49 2.54 2.78
C ARG A 291 -12.91 1.25 3.34
N LEU A 292 -11.95 1.35 4.27
CA LEU A 292 -11.21 0.18 4.76
C LEU A 292 -11.79 -0.43 6.05
N ILE A 293 -12.76 0.24 6.66
CA ILE A 293 -13.45 -0.20 7.88
C ILE A 293 -14.92 0.24 7.81
N PRO A 294 -15.87 -0.48 8.43
CA PRO A 294 -17.24 0.00 8.55
C PRO A 294 -17.31 1.33 9.32
N GLY A 295 -18.11 2.26 8.83
CA GLY A 295 -18.25 3.56 9.46
C GLY A 295 -19.02 4.55 8.59
N ARG A 296 -19.45 5.65 9.19
CA ARG A 296 -20.06 6.77 8.45
C ARG A 296 -18.99 7.60 7.78
N ASP A 297 -19.28 8.11 6.59
CA ASP A 297 -18.43 9.12 5.98
C ASP A 297 -18.51 10.44 6.77
N PRO A 298 -17.37 11.05 7.12
CA PRO A 298 -17.34 12.37 7.74
C PRO A 298 -17.81 13.44 6.75
N GLN A 299 -18.20 14.60 7.25
CA GLN A 299 -18.45 15.78 6.42
C GLN A 299 -17.13 16.27 5.79
N PRO A 300 -16.97 16.28 4.45
CA PRO A 300 -15.76 16.78 3.82
C PRO A 300 -15.74 18.31 3.84
N VAL A 301 -14.62 18.85 4.31
CA VAL A 301 -14.38 20.29 4.47
C VAL A 301 -13.04 20.66 3.84
N VAL A 302 -13.02 21.70 3.01
CA VAL A 302 -11.82 22.17 2.34
C VAL A 302 -11.58 23.64 2.67
N LEU A 303 -10.37 23.94 3.17
CA LEU A 303 -9.88 25.31 3.29
C LEU A 303 -9.37 25.80 1.93
N ASP A 304 -10.12 26.71 1.32
CA ASP A 304 -9.82 27.24 -0.02
C ASP A 304 -10.17 28.73 -0.12
N SER A 305 -9.27 29.57 0.39
CA SER A 305 -9.49 31.02 0.52
C SER A 305 -9.81 31.74 -0.80
N ALA A 306 -9.45 31.14 -1.95
CA ALA A 306 -9.64 31.70 -3.29
C ALA A 306 -10.47 30.80 -4.23
N LEU A 307 -11.00 29.66 -3.76
CA LEU A 307 -11.75 28.67 -4.56
C LEU A 307 -10.96 28.13 -5.77
N ARG A 308 -9.74 27.66 -5.53
CA ARG A 308 -8.89 26.97 -6.52
C ARG A 308 -9.28 25.50 -6.76
N THR A 309 -10.20 24.95 -5.96
CA THR A 309 -10.70 23.58 -6.07
C THR A 309 -11.25 23.32 -7.49
N PRO A 310 -10.70 22.34 -8.25
CA PRO A 310 -11.18 22.04 -9.59
C PRO A 310 -12.63 21.49 -9.57
N PRO A 311 -13.54 21.94 -10.46
CA PRO A 311 -14.90 21.38 -10.55
C PRO A 311 -14.95 19.87 -10.90
N THR A 312 -13.84 19.31 -11.36
CA THR A 312 -13.67 17.89 -11.69
C THR A 312 -13.13 17.06 -10.51
N ALA A 313 -12.90 17.66 -9.34
CA ALA A 313 -12.30 16.97 -8.20
C ALA A 313 -13.18 15.79 -7.72
N ARG A 314 -12.54 14.68 -7.35
CA ARG A 314 -13.23 13.46 -6.88
C ARG A 314 -14.00 13.66 -5.58
N LEU A 315 -13.71 14.72 -4.82
CA LEU A 315 -14.50 15.09 -3.63
C LEU A 315 -15.96 15.44 -3.96
N PHE A 316 -16.27 15.79 -5.22
CA PHE A 316 -17.67 16.02 -5.66
C PHE A 316 -18.46 14.73 -5.88
N ASP A 317 -17.79 13.57 -5.88
CA ASP A 317 -18.44 12.26 -5.89
C ASP A 317 -18.76 11.77 -4.46
N HIS A 318 -18.46 12.58 -3.44
CA HIS A 318 -18.73 12.23 -2.05
C HIS A 318 -20.24 12.17 -1.79
N PRO A 319 -20.76 11.22 -0.99
CA PRO A 319 -22.20 11.10 -0.73
C PRO A 319 -22.81 12.31 0.00
N ARG A 320 -21.97 13.13 0.64
CA ARG A 320 -22.32 14.42 1.25
C ARG A 320 -21.77 15.58 0.43
N LYS A 321 -22.51 16.70 0.39
CA LYS A 321 -22.06 17.95 -0.22
C LYS A 321 -20.80 18.49 0.48
N PRO A 322 -19.67 18.67 -0.21
CA PRO A 322 -18.46 19.20 0.40
C PRO A 322 -18.61 20.68 0.77
N TRP A 323 -18.05 21.04 1.93
CA TRP A 323 -18.01 22.42 2.39
C TRP A 323 -16.71 23.07 1.94
N LEU A 324 -16.81 24.10 1.10
CA LEU A 324 -15.66 24.90 0.68
C LEU A 324 -15.65 26.19 1.48
N LEU A 325 -14.73 26.26 2.45
CA LEU A 325 -14.52 27.42 3.29
C LEU A 325 -13.65 28.42 2.54
N THR A 326 -14.19 29.61 2.28
CA THR A 326 -13.52 30.63 1.45
C THR A 326 -13.63 32.02 2.07
N THR A 327 -12.95 32.99 1.47
CA THR A 327 -12.97 34.39 1.92
C THR A 327 -13.60 35.28 0.85
N ALA A 328 -13.81 36.56 1.17
CA ALA A 328 -14.28 37.57 0.21
C ALA A 328 -13.41 37.69 -1.06
N ARG A 329 -12.17 37.18 -1.03
CA ARG A 329 -11.25 37.14 -2.19
C ARG A 329 -11.69 36.21 -3.31
N SER A 330 -12.57 35.25 -3.04
CA SER A 330 -13.05 34.33 -4.07
C SER A 330 -14.03 35.01 -5.02
N ASP A 331 -13.97 34.64 -6.30
CA ASP A 331 -14.82 35.17 -7.35
C ASP A 331 -16.26 34.61 -7.27
N GLU A 332 -17.25 35.48 -7.41
CA GLU A 332 -18.67 35.11 -7.29
C GLU A 332 -19.14 34.13 -8.37
N SER A 333 -18.60 34.23 -9.59
CA SER A 333 -18.91 33.29 -10.68
C SER A 333 -18.33 31.90 -10.40
N VAL A 334 -17.15 31.84 -9.76
CA VAL A 334 -16.53 30.58 -9.31
C VAL A 334 -17.34 29.97 -8.17
N ARG A 335 -17.80 30.77 -7.20
CA ARG A 335 -18.70 30.30 -6.13
C ARG A 335 -19.94 29.63 -6.69
N ARG A 336 -20.62 30.30 -7.63
CA ARG A 336 -21.84 29.77 -8.26
C ARG A 336 -21.58 28.44 -8.97
N ARG A 337 -20.52 28.37 -9.76
CA ARG A 337 -20.15 27.16 -10.52
C ARG A 337 -19.86 25.96 -9.61
N LEU A 338 -19.16 26.18 -8.50
CA LEU A 338 -18.86 25.11 -7.53
C LEU A 338 -20.10 24.71 -6.72
N SER A 339 -20.98 25.66 -6.40
CA SER A 339 -22.30 25.37 -5.80
C SER A 339 -23.17 24.50 -6.71
N GLU A 340 -23.24 24.84 -8.00
CA GLU A 340 -23.94 24.05 -9.03
C GLU A 340 -23.37 22.63 -9.16
N ARG A 341 -22.06 22.47 -8.95
CA ARG A 341 -21.40 21.17 -8.94
C ARG A 341 -21.67 20.35 -7.67
N GLY A 342 -22.28 20.95 -6.65
CA GLY A 342 -22.74 20.29 -5.43
C GLY A 342 -21.98 20.67 -4.15
N ALA A 343 -21.10 21.68 -4.16
CA ALA A 343 -20.50 22.20 -2.94
C ALA A 343 -21.44 23.14 -2.17
N GLU A 344 -21.26 23.20 -0.85
CA GLU A 344 -21.75 24.32 -0.03
C GLU A 344 -20.59 25.30 0.16
N ILE A 345 -20.75 26.52 -0.34
CA ILE A 345 -19.75 27.57 -0.19
C ILE A 345 -20.02 28.33 1.10
N ILE A 346 -19.02 28.39 1.98
CA ILE A 346 -19.11 29.07 3.27
C ILE A 346 -18.12 30.22 3.28
N LEU A 347 -18.65 31.45 3.26
CA LEU A 347 -17.87 32.68 3.29
C LEU A 347 -17.48 33.02 4.73
N LEU A 348 -16.19 33.15 4.99
CA LEU A 348 -15.63 33.43 6.31
C LEU A 348 -14.68 34.63 6.30
N PRO A 349 -14.47 35.27 7.47
CA PRO A 349 -13.44 36.28 7.64
C PRO A 349 -12.06 35.76 7.26
N ALA A 350 -11.24 36.64 6.71
CA ALA A 350 -9.84 36.37 6.48
C ALA A 350 -9.00 36.64 7.74
N ASP A 351 -7.93 35.88 7.93
CA ASP A 351 -6.88 36.19 8.90
C ASP A 351 -5.96 37.31 8.37
N ALA A 352 -4.93 37.67 9.16
CA ALA A 352 -3.95 38.70 8.80
C ALA A 352 -3.17 38.39 7.51
N THR A 353 -3.15 37.14 7.06
CA THR A 353 -2.49 36.69 5.83
C THR A 353 -3.44 36.60 4.63
N GLY A 354 -4.71 36.98 4.81
CA GLY A 354 -5.74 36.89 3.78
C GLY A 354 -6.22 35.46 3.53
N ARG A 355 -5.98 34.53 4.47
CA ARG A 355 -6.45 33.13 4.44
C ARG A 355 -7.71 32.99 5.29
N VAL A 356 -8.42 31.86 5.20
CA VAL A 356 -9.59 31.61 6.04
C VAL A 356 -9.19 31.58 7.51
N SER A 357 -9.88 32.35 8.35
CA SER A 357 -9.70 32.32 9.81
C SER A 357 -10.11 30.96 10.38
N LEU A 358 -9.15 30.23 10.98
CA LEU A 358 -9.40 28.91 11.57
C LEU A 358 -10.41 28.94 12.73
N PRO A 359 -10.37 29.91 13.67
CA PRO A 359 -11.42 30.03 14.68
C PRO A 359 -12.82 30.19 14.06
N ALA A 360 -12.97 31.08 13.07
CA ALA A 360 -14.25 31.28 12.39
C ALA A 360 -14.72 30.03 11.62
N ALA A 361 -13.78 29.26 11.06
CA ALA A 361 -14.08 27.99 10.43
C ALA A 361 -14.62 26.96 11.44
N LEU A 362 -13.97 26.83 12.60
CA LEU A 362 -14.41 25.93 13.67
C LEU A 362 -15.78 26.32 14.23
N ASP A 363 -16.04 27.62 14.41
CA ASP A 363 -17.34 28.14 14.84
C ASP A 363 -18.44 27.85 13.80
N ALA A 364 -18.15 28.07 12.52
CA ALA A 364 -19.09 27.77 11.44
C ALA A 364 -19.40 26.27 11.32
N MET A 365 -18.44 25.40 11.61
CA MET A 365 -18.62 23.95 11.68
C MET A 365 -19.45 23.55 12.91
N LYS A 366 -19.17 24.14 14.08
CA LYS A 366 -19.96 23.91 15.30
C LYS A 366 -21.42 24.31 15.12
N ALA A 367 -21.67 25.48 14.53
CA ALA A 367 -23.03 25.97 14.25
C ALA A 367 -23.83 25.02 13.33
N ARG A 368 -23.14 24.18 12.56
CA ARG A 368 -23.71 23.14 11.70
C ARG A 368 -23.71 21.75 12.35
N GLY A 369 -23.43 21.65 13.65
CA GLY A 369 -23.52 20.42 14.44
C GLY A 369 -22.26 19.55 14.47
N VAL A 370 -21.11 20.04 13.97
CA VAL A 370 -19.84 19.29 14.03
C VAL A 370 -19.29 19.35 15.46
N ARG A 371 -19.09 18.19 16.08
CA ARG A 371 -18.49 18.08 17.44
C ARG A 371 -17.01 17.76 17.39
N SER A 372 -16.55 17.13 16.30
CA SER A 372 -15.15 16.79 16.10
C SER A 372 -14.73 16.89 14.63
N VAL A 373 -13.49 17.34 14.43
CA VAL A 373 -12.87 17.46 13.12
C VAL A 373 -11.50 16.77 13.12
N MET A 374 -11.29 15.91 12.13
CA MET A 374 -9.98 15.37 11.80
C MET A 374 -9.34 16.26 10.75
N VAL A 375 -8.15 16.77 11.02
CA VAL A 375 -7.37 17.58 10.08
C VAL A 375 -6.34 16.67 9.41
N GLU A 376 -6.50 16.45 8.12
CA GLU A 376 -5.66 15.56 7.30
C GLU A 376 -4.92 16.37 6.22
N GLY A 377 -3.60 16.21 6.17
CA GLY A 377 -2.78 16.67 5.03
C GLY A 377 -2.51 18.17 4.93
N GLY A 378 -1.39 18.48 4.26
CA GLY A 378 -0.93 19.82 3.92
C GLY A 378 -0.12 20.49 5.03
N VAL A 379 1.20 20.65 4.80
CA VAL A 379 2.16 21.34 5.69
C VAL A 379 1.55 22.63 6.25
N GLN A 380 1.02 23.49 5.36
CA GLN A 380 0.47 24.79 5.74
C GLN A 380 -0.74 24.71 6.67
N VAL A 381 -1.60 23.69 6.52
CA VAL A 381 -2.78 23.53 7.37
C VAL A 381 -2.36 23.05 8.74
N LEU A 382 -1.51 22.01 8.82
CA LEU A 382 -0.96 21.51 10.08
C LEU A 382 -0.24 22.61 10.85
N GLU A 383 0.63 23.37 10.18
CA GLU A 383 1.32 24.52 10.78
C GLU A 383 0.35 25.58 11.31
N SER A 384 -0.71 25.90 10.56
CA SER A 384 -1.68 26.92 10.98
C SER A 384 -2.47 26.49 12.22
N PHE A 385 -2.85 25.21 12.33
CA PHE A 385 -3.53 24.68 13.52
C PHE A 385 -2.61 24.65 14.74
N VAL A 386 -1.33 24.30 14.56
CA VAL A 386 -0.33 24.29 15.65
C VAL A 386 -0.01 25.71 16.10
N ALA A 387 0.22 26.65 15.17
CA ALA A 387 0.54 28.04 15.49
C ALA A 387 -0.64 28.77 16.17
N ALA A 388 -1.88 28.40 15.83
CA ALA A 388 -3.07 28.96 16.46
C ALA A 388 -3.45 28.25 17.79
N HIS A 389 -2.70 27.24 18.22
CA HIS A 389 -2.97 26.42 19.40
C HIS A 389 -4.38 25.77 19.37
N LEU A 390 -4.82 25.35 18.18
CA LEU A 390 -6.18 24.81 17.96
C LEU A 390 -6.23 23.28 17.92
N ALA A 391 -5.10 22.59 18.06
CA ALA A 391 -5.04 21.13 18.09
C ALA A 391 -5.32 20.60 19.50
N HIS A 392 -6.12 19.54 19.62
CA HIS A 392 -6.41 18.93 20.92
C HIS A 392 -5.78 17.55 21.05
N TYR A 393 -5.52 16.90 19.92
CA TYR A 393 -4.92 15.58 19.84
C TYR A 393 -4.13 15.43 18.55
N ALA A 394 -3.08 14.63 18.58
CA ALA A 394 -2.29 14.29 17.40
C ALA A 394 -2.19 12.77 17.26
N VAL A 395 -2.33 12.29 16.03
CA VAL A 395 -2.05 10.91 15.62
C VAL A 395 -1.09 10.96 14.44
N ILE A 396 0.15 10.56 14.67
CA ILE A 396 1.27 10.68 13.75
C ILE A 396 1.68 9.28 13.30
N THR A 397 1.66 9.03 12.00
CA THR A 397 2.20 7.81 11.40
C THR A 397 3.64 8.06 10.95
N LEU A 398 4.59 7.26 11.43
CA LEU A 398 6.00 7.29 11.04
C LEU A 398 6.27 6.09 10.14
N ALA A 399 6.46 6.36 8.84
CA ALA A 399 6.87 5.34 7.89
C ALA A 399 8.40 5.13 7.96
N PRO A 400 8.91 3.89 7.92
CA PRO A 400 10.34 3.56 8.05
C PRO A 400 11.10 3.84 6.74
N ARG A 401 10.97 5.06 6.22
CA ARG A 401 11.55 5.52 4.95
C ARG A 401 12.26 6.85 5.18
N LEU A 402 13.30 7.13 4.40
CA LEU A 402 13.93 8.45 4.32
C LEU A 402 13.54 9.09 2.98
N VAL A 403 13.19 10.38 2.99
CA VAL A 403 12.64 11.06 1.80
C VAL A 403 13.42 12.33 1.43
N GLY A 404 13.94 13.07 2.41
CA GLY A 404 14.66 14.33 2.21
C GLY A 404 13.77 15.47 1.70
N GLY A 405 12.47 15.40 1.97
CA GLY A 405 11.46 16.29 1.41
C GLY A 405 10.93 17.35 2.38
N LEU A 406 9.71 17.83 2.13
CA LEU A 406 9.07 18.87 2.94
C LEU A 406 8.65 18.34 4.31
N HIS A 407 9.09 19.01 5.37
CA HIS A 407 8.73 18.67 6.75
C HIS A 407 7.35 19.17 7.15
N ALA A 408 6.74 18.53 8.14
CA ALA A 408 5.43 18.94 8.68
C ALA A 408 5.45 20.32 9.35
N PHE A 409 6.60 20.72 9.91
CA PHE A 409 6.78 21.99 10.59
C PHE A 409 8.14 22.59 10.23
N HIS A 410 8.18 23.89 9.96
CA HIS A 410 9.42 24.63 9.71
C HIS A 410 9.88 25.45 10.93
N ALA A 411 11.20 25.70 11.02
CA ALA A 411 11.86 26.42 12.13
C ALA A 411 11.39 27.87 12.32
N ASN A 412 10.71 28.46 11.33
CA ASN A 412 10.15 29.82 11.38
C ASN A 412 8.70 29.89 11.90
N THR A 413 8.24 28.84 12.58
CA THR A 413 6.99 28.95 13.36
C THR A 413 7.24 29.98 14.47
N ASN A 414 6.69 31.19 14.33
CA ASN A 414 6.82 32.31 15.28
C ASN A 414 6.23 32.02 16.69
N GLY A 415 5.86 30.78 16.98
CA GLY A 415 5.30 30.31 18.25
C GLY A 415 6.04 29.07 18.75
N ALA A 416 5.97 28.82 20.06
CA ALA A 416 6.53 27.62 20.66
C ALA A 416 5.88 26.37 20.03
N LEU A 417 6.69 25.46 19.50
CA LEU A 417 6.20 24.15 19.07
C LEU A 417 5.72 23.36 20.30
N PRO A 418 4.58 22.66 20.22
CA PRO A 418 4.10 21.86 21.33
C PRO A 418 4.98 20.62 21.51
N HIS A 419 5.06 20.13 22.74
CA HIS A 419 5.45 18.74 22.99
C HIS A 419 4.18 17.90 23.14
N LEU A 420 4.24 16.61 22.80
CA LEU A 420 3.13 15.72 23.07
C LEU A 420 3.20 15.22 24.52
N ALA A 421 2.09 15.30 25.24
CA ALA A 421 1.89 14.69 26.54
C ALA A 421 0.94 13.49 26.46
N HIS A 422 0.96 12.66 27.50
CA HIS A 422 0.21 11.39 27.54
C HIS A 422 0.48 10.53 26.29
N VAL A 423 1.75 10.50 25.88
CA VAL A 423 2.18 9.88 24.64
C VAL A 423 2.06 8.37 24.75
N ALA A 424 1.43 7.76 23.76
CA ALA A 424 1.52 6.33 23.54
C ALA A 424 1.89 6.07 22.08
N TYR A 425 2.42 4.89 21.83
CA TYR A 425 2.84 4.48 20.51
C TYR A 425 2.63 2.98 20.33
N THR A 426 2.42 2.56 19.09
CA THR A 426 2.38 1.15 18.72
C THR A 426 2.91 0.96 17.30
N GLN A 427 3.50 -0.21 17.06
CA GLN A 427 3.79 -0.65 15.71
C GLN A 427 2.48 -1.01 14.98
N ALA A 428 2.36 -0.60 13.72
CA ALA A 428 1.23 -0.85 12.84
C ALA A 428 1.73 -1.36 11.47
N GLY A 429 1.98 -2.66 11.39
CA GLY A 429 2.73 -3.23 10.26
C GLY A 429 4.19 -2.77 10.31
N ASP A 430 4.66 -2.11 9.26
CA ASP A 430 6.02 -1.56 9.20
C ASP A 430 6.11 -0.13 9.77
N ASP A 431 4.98 0.53 9.98
CA ASP A 431 4.92 1.90 10.50
C ASP A 431 4.91 1.93 12.03
N LEU A 432 5.35 3.04 12.60
CA LEU A 432 5.17 3.38 14.01
C LEU A 432 4.10 4.47 14.15
N ILE A 433 3.03 4.19 14.90
CA ILE A 433 2.01 5.19 15.21
C ILE A 433 2.32 5.80 16.56
N VAL A 434 2.36 7.12 16.63
CA VAL A 434 2.54 7.91 17.87
C VAL A 434 1.33 8.81 18.05
N TRP A 435 0.77 8.86 19.24
CA TRP A 435 -0.34 9.77 19.54
C TRP A 435 -0.25 10.37 20.92
N GLY A 436 -0.88 11.52 21.10
CA GLY A 436 -0.89 12.24 22.37
C GLY A 436 -1.55 13.60 22.26
N GLU A 437 -1.48 14.35 23.35
CA GLU A 437 -2.04 15.68 23.48
C GLU A 437 -0.95 16.73 23.26
N PRO A 438 -1.07 17.63 22.27
CA PRO A 438 -0.16 18.76 22.16
C PRO A 438 -0.29 19.67 23.39
N ILE A 439 0.83 19.93 24.07
CA ILE A 439 0.95 20.90 25.15
C ILE A 439 1.94 21.99 24.74
N TRP A 440 1.48 23.23 24.79
CA TRP A 440 2.28 24.41 24.54
C TRP A 440 2.88 24.88 25.87
N THR A 441 4.21 24.85 25.98
CA THR A 441 4.89 25.57 27.05
C THR A 441 4.76 27.08 26.81
N PRO A 442 4.36 27.88 27.80
CA PRO A 442 4.41 29.33 27.67
C PRO A 442 5.85 29.74 27.35
N ALA A 443 6.02 30.70 26.43
CA ALA A 443 7.32 31.30 26.19
C ALA A 443 7.86 31.83 27.53
N PRO A 444 9.14 31.65 27.86
CA PRO A 444 9.69 32.25 29.07
C PRO A 444 9.44 33.75 29.01
N ASP A 445 8.77 34.27 30.04
CA ASP A 445 8.56 35.71 30.20
C ASP A 445 9.92 36.39 30.02
N LYS A 446 9.98 37.35 29.09
CA LYS A 446 11.10 38.29 29.09
C LYS A 446 11.02 39.02 30.41
N MET A 447 11.83 38.59 31.38
CA MET A 447 12.06 39.30 32.63
C MET A 447 12.29 40.76 32.29
N SER A 448 11.40 41.60 32.79
CA SER A 448 11.54 43.04 32.83
C SER A 448 12.82 43.38 33.57
N GLU A 449 13.91 43.61 32.86
CA GLU A 449 15.04 44.40 33.36
C GLU A 449 14.62 45.87 33.42
N THR A 450 13.76 46.18 34.39
CA THR A 450 13.75 47.49 35.04
C THR A 450 14.63 47.39 36.27
N VAL A 451 15.91 47.73 36.10
CA VAL A 451 16.76 48.17 37.21
C VAL A 451 17.45 49.46 36.76
N HIS A 452 16.81 50.59 37.07
CA HIS A 452 17.52 51.84 37.37
C HIS A 452 17.65 51.94 38.89
N PRO A 453 18.78 52.46 39.38
CA PRO A 453 18.83 53.90 39.66
C PRO A 453 19.71 54.69 38.71
#